data_AF-X0KWB2-F1
#
_entry.id   AF-X0KWB2-F1
#
_cell.length_a   1.000
_cell.length_b   1.000
_cell.length_c   1.000
_cell.angle_alpha   90.00
_cell.angle_beta   90.00
_cell.angle_gamma   90.00
#
_symmetry.space_group_name_H-M   'P 1'
#
loop_
_entity.id
_entity.type
_entity.pdbx_description
1 polymer ?
#
loop_
_entity_poly.entity_id
_entity_poly.type
_entity_poly.pdbx_seq_one_letter_code
_entity_poly.pdbx_strand_id
1 'polypeptide(L)'
;MINKIDDPQALKALLPTECKAGCRRFTPADKYMEVLNKSNVELISTPIKQVEGNAIITTEGERRTYDMIVCGTGFEPYAPRFPIKGRGTANLSDLWSMDGGYESYLAATVAGFPNFFVFNPPICPVNGSAYPGIERTSDYIIRVIDRLQKDRLRSVCIKQSAQDAFNRWVQSRMPEMVWAEPCSSWYKSNKKVIVPWPGTILHYYAATEIVRWEDYDLKFDEDNQKFASFGNGITEEGFTPDSIPWLRYN
;
A
#
# COMPACT_ATOMS: atom_id res chain seq x y z
N MET A 1 28.76 8.68 8.04
CA MET A 1 27.81 8.17 9.05
C MET A 1 28.52 7.39 10.14
N ILE A 2 29.31 6.36 9.82
CA ILE A 2 30.02 5.53 10.82
C ILE A 2 30.94 6.34 11.75
N ASN A 3 31.66 7.34 11.21
CA ASN A 3 32.57 8.20 11.99
C ASN A 3 31.86 9.15 12.97
N LYS A 4 30.53 9.07 13.11
CA LYS A 4 29.75 9.88 14.06
C LYS A 4 29.45 9.15 15.38
N ILE A 5 29.81 7.87 15.51
CA ILE A 5 29.63 7.08 16.73
C ILE A 5 31.02 6.79 17.29
N ASP A 6 31.31 7.32 18.48
CA ASP A 6 32.64 7.18 19.09
C ASP A 6 32.79 5.84 19.83
N ASP A 7 31.70 5.33 20.41
CA ASP A 7 31.68 4.04 21.11
C ASP A 7 31.67 2.84 20.13
N PRO A 8 32.71 1.99 20.13
CA PRO A 8 32.77 0.80 19.28
C PRO A 8 31.65 -0.21 19.54
N GLN A 9 31.13 -0.31 20.77
CA GLN A 9 30.03 -1.22 21.10
C GLN A 9 28.72 -0.74 20.51
N ALA A 10 28.40 0.55 20.68
CA ALA A 10 27.24 1.15 20.03
C ALA A 10 27.29 1.05 18.50
N LEU A 11 28.47 1.27 17.91
CA LEU A 11 28.66 1.10 16.48
C LEU A 11 28.38 -0.34 16.03
N LYS A 12 28.95 -1.33 16.74
CA LYS A 12 28.71 -2.74 16.45
C LYS A 12 27.23 -3.12 16.57
N ALA A 13 26.53 -2.58 17.57
CA ALA A 13 25.11 -2.84 17.79
C ALA A 13 24.20 -2.25 16.69
N LEU A 14 24.59 -1.10 16.12
CA LEU A 14 23.79 -0.37 15.13
C LEU A 14 24.13 -0.67 13.67
N LEU A 15 25.24 -1.36 13.41
CA LEU A 15 25.62 -1.78 12.06
C LEU A 15 25.01 -3.15 11.73
N PRO A 16 23.92 -3.20 10.93
CA PRO A 16 23.38 -4.49 10.50
C PRO A 16 24.34 -5.16 9.52
N THR A 17 24.90 -6.30 9.90
CA THR A 17 25.75 -7.15 9.05
C THR A 17 24.97 -8.24 8.33
N GLU A 18 23.76 -8.54 8.80
CA GLU A 18 22.95 -9.71 8.39
C GLU A 18 22.05 -9.45 7.16
N CYS A 19 21.97 -8.20 6.67
CA CYS A 19 21.11 -7.86 5.53
C CYS A 19 21.68 -6.71 4.70
N LYS A 20 21.36 -6.69 3.40
CA LYS A 20 21.79 -5.63 2.49
C LYS A 20 21.00 -4.33 2.72
N ALA A 21 21.65 -3.23 2.37
CA ALA A 21 21.06 -1.90 2.39
C ALA A 21 19.78 -1.88 1.52
N GLY A 22 18.67 -1.39 2.08
CA GLY A 22 17.37 -1.32 1.42
C GLY A 22 16.42 -2.47 1.73
N CYS A 23 16.84 -3.53 2.44
CA CYS A 23 15.92 -4.59 2.88
C CYS A 23 14.81 -4.04 3.80
N ARG A 24 15.15 -2.99 4.56
CA ARG A 24 14.22 -2.14 5.32
C ARG A 24 14.13 -0.76 4.68
N ARG A 25 13.04 -0.05 4.94
CA ARG A 25 12.90 1.36 4.56
C ARG A 25 14.01 2.19 5.21
N PHE A 26 14.65 3.07 4.44
CA PHE A 26 15.64 4.00 4.99
C PHE A 26 14.98 5.00 5.94
N THR A 27 15.61 5.18 7.10
CA THR A 27 15.21 6.19 8.09
C THR A 27 16.35 7.19 8.22
N PRO A 28 16.18 8.44 7.78
CA PRO A 28 17.16 9.50 8.01
C PRO A 28 17.37 9.70 9.52
N ALA A 29 18.62 9.66 9.97
CA ALA A 29 18.93 9.56 11.40
C ALA A 29 20.23 10.27 11.79
N ASP A 30 20.66 11.31 11.06
CA ASP A 30 21.96 11.96 11.32
C ASP A 30 22.09 12.47 12.76
N LYS A 31 21.06 13.13 13.28
CA LYS A 31 21.04 13.63 14.67
C LYS A 31 20.93 12.50 15.70
N TYR A 32 20.33 11.37 15.35
CA TYR A 32 20.26 10.21 16.25
C TYR A 32 21.67 9.69 16.52
N MET A 33 22.49 9.56 15.48
CA MET A 33 23.87 9.09 15.63
C MET A 33 24.71 10.02 16.50
N GLU A 34 24.59 11.34 16.33
CA GLU A 34 25.33 12.33 17.13
C GLU A 34 24.91 12.34 18.60
N VAL A 35 23.65 12.02 18.90
CA VAL A 35 23.13 11.96 20.27
C VAL A 35 23.74 10.82 21.07
N LEU A 36 24.18 9.73 20.43
CA LEU A 36 24.80 8.58 21.09
C LEU A 36 26.14 8.90 21.76
N ASN A 37 26.82 9.97 21.34
CA ASN A 37 28.10 10.38 21.94
C ASN A 37 27.92 11.29 23.17
N LYS A 38 26.68 11.62 23.55
CA LYS A 38 26.42 12.47 24.73
C LYS A 38 26.58 11.66 26.01
N SER A 39 27.18 12.27 27.03
CA SER A 39 27.44 11.62 28.33
C SER A 39 26.20 11.18 29.10
N ASN A 40 25.01 11.66 28.71
CA ASN A 40 23.73 11.34 29.33
C ASN A 40 22.87 10.39 28.48
N VAL A 41 23.47 9.70 27.52
CA VAL A 41 22.79 8.75 26.61
C VAL A 41 23.50 7.41 26.69
N GLU A 42 22.72 6.34 26.83
CA GLU A 42 23.20 4.97 26.85
C GLU A 42 22.41 4.17 25.80
N LEU A 43 23.12 3.41 24.95
CA LEU A 43 22.49 2.45 24.04
C LEU A 43 22.49 1.06 24.69
N ILE A 44 21.31 0.55 25.00
CA ILE A 44 21.14 -0.81 25.55
C ILE A 44 20.55 -1.69 24.45
N SER A 45 21.34 -2.61 23.91
CA SER A 45 20.91 -3.57 22.88
C SER A 45 20.46 -4.92 23.43
N THR A 46 20.61 -5.15 24.75
CA THR A 46 20.18 -6.40 25.40
C THR A 46 18.65 -6.51 25.36
N PRO A 47 18.08 -7.65 24.90
CA PRO A 47 16.64 -7.83 24.82
C PRO A 47 15.93 -7.61 26.17
N ILE A 48 14.73 -7.05 26.10
CA ILE A 48 13.87 -6.88 27.27
C ILE A 48 13.22 -8.23 27.62
N LYS A 49 13.34 -8.66 28.87
CA LYS A 49 12.64 -9.83 29.41
C LYS A 49 11.23 -9.47 29.85
N GLN A 50 11.07 -8.41 30.66
CA GLN A 50 9.78 -7.92 31.13
C GLN A 50 9.86 -6.47 31.61
N VAL A 51 8.70 -5.85 31.80
CA VAL A 51 8.53 -4.54 32.42
C VAL A 51 7.76 -4.72 33.73
N GLU A 52 8.27 -4.14 34.81
CA GLU A 52 7.68 -4.18 36.15
C GLU A 52 7.45 -2.76 36.68
N GLY A 53 6.23 -2.25 36.53
CA GLY A 53 5.92 -0.86 36.88
C GLY A 53 6.76 0.11 36.06
N ASN A 54 7.67 0.82 36.71
CA ASN A 54 8.59 1.77 36.08
C ASN A 54 9.98 1.20 35.80
N ALA A 55 10.15 -0.13 35.87
CA ALA A 55 11.42 -0.79 35.64
C ALA A 55 11.41 -1.68 34.40
N ILE A 56 12.53 -1.69 33.69
CA ILE A 56 12.80 -2.61 32.59
C ILE A 56 13.82 -3.63 33.07
N ILE A 57 13.51 -4.91 32.87
CA ILE A 57 14.41 -6.03 33.19
C ILE A 57 14.87 -6.63 31.87
N THR A 58 16.18 -6.65 31.65
CA THR A 58 16.79 -7.26 30.45
C THR A 58 16.92 -8.78 30.61
N THR A 59 17.20 -9.51 29.53
CA THR A 59 17.40 -10.96 29.56
C THR A 59 18.59 -11.42 30.39
N GLU A 60 19.54 -10.53 30.66
CA GLU A 60 20.69 -10.75 31.54
C GLU A 60 20.33 -10.57 33.03
N GLY A 61 19.09 -10.17 33.33
CA GLY A 61 18.59 -9.97 34.70
C GLY A 61 18.84 -8.56 35.25
N GLU A 62 19.44 -7.66 34.47
CA GLU A 62 19.67 -6.30 34.89
C GLU A 62 18.37 -5.51 34.96
N ARG A 63 18.12 -4.89 36.12
CA ARG A 63 16.92 -4.10 36.40
C ARG A 63 17.25 -2.62 36.46
N ARG A 64 16.68 -1.83 35.56
CA ARG A 64 16.82 -0.36 35.54
C ARG A 64 15.46 0.31 35.77
N THR A 65 15.43 1.34 36.61
CA THR A 65 14.23 2.16 36.87
C THR A 65 14.26 3.44 36.06
N TYR A 66 13.09 3.86 35.57
CA TYR A 66 12.94 5.07 34.78
C TYR A 66 11.78 5.92 35.32
N ASP A 67 11.88 7.23 35.19
CA ASP A 67 10.76 8.14 35.47
C ASP A 67 9.72 8.12 34.35
N MET A 68 10.15 7.85 33.12
CA MET A 68 9.31 7.79 31.92
C MET A 68 9.81 6.71 30.96
N ILE A 69 8.87 5.96 30.38
CA ILE A 69 9.13 4.95 29.34
C ILE A 69 8.37 5.36 28.08
N VAL A 70 9.08 5.49 26.96
CA VAL A 70 8.49 5.85 25.65
C VAL A 70 8.59 4.64 24.70
N CYS A 71 7.44 4.14 24.23
CA CYS A 71 7.36 2.95 23.39
C CYS A 71 7.43 3.29 21.89
N GLY A 72 8.57 3.02 21.26
CA GLY A 72 8.77 3.13 19.80
C GLY A 72 8.45 1.84 19.05
N THR A 73 7.23 1.31 19.17
CA THR A 73 6.85 -0.07 18.73
C THR A 73 6.59 -0.25 17.24
N GLY A 74 6.71 0.81 16.43
CA GLY A 74 6.39 0.76 15.00
C GLY A 74 4.88 0.80 14.73
N PHE A 75 4.42 0.07 13.70
CA PHE A 75 3.06 0.14 13.20
C PHE A 75 2.55 -1.23 12.75
N GLU A 76 1.23 -1.43 12.82
CA GLU A 76 0.54 -2.58 12.23
C GLU A 76 -0.01 -2.17 10.85
N PRO A 77 0.57 -2.68 9.74
CA PRO A 77 0.12 -2.32 8.41
C PRO A 77 -1.22 -2.99 8.08
N TYR A 78 -2.09 -2.28 7.37
CA TYR A 78 -3.29 -2.81 6.71
C TYR A 78 -4.42 -3.32 7.62
N ALA A 79 -4.50 -2.89 8.88
CA ALA A 79 -5.66 -3.12 9.73
C ALA A 79 -6.73 -2.03 9.51
N PRO A 80 -7.90 -2.33 8.90
CA PRO A 80 -8.98 -1.35 8.76
C PRO A 80 -9.52 -0.91 10.13
N ARG A 81 -9.77 0.40 10.31
CA ARG A 81 -10.29 0.95 11.58
C ARG A 81 -11.75 0.57 11.86
N PHE A 82 -12.47 0.17 10.84
CA PHE A 82 -13.85 -0.29 10.89
C PHE A 82 -14.04 -1.42 9.87
N PRO A 83 -15.04 -2.30 10.05
CA PRO A 83 -15.29 -3.36 9.10
C PRO A 83 -15.62 -2.80 7.71
N ILE A 84 -14.85 -3.20 6.70
CA ILE A 84 -15.14 -2.92 5.29
C ILE A 84 -15.62 -4.23 4.68
N LYS A 85 -16.90 -4.28 4.30
CA LYS A 85 -17.56 -5.48 3.77
C LYS A 85 -17.74 -5.37 2.26
N GLY A 86 -17.40 -6.45 1.56
CA GLY A 86 -17.56 -6.58 0.12
C GLY A 86 -18.79 -7.41 -0.24
N ARG A 87 -18.83 -7.96 -1.46
CA ARG A 87 -19.88 -8.89 -1.90
C ARG A 87 -19.83 -10.19 -1.10
N GLY A 88 -21.01 -10.74 -0.81
CA GLY A 88 -21.13 -12.02 -0.11
C GLY A 88 -20.52 -11.95 1.29
N THR A 89 -19.56 -12.83 1.57
CA THR A 89 -18.86 -12.91 2.86
C THR A 89 -17.55 -12.11 2.91
N ALA A 90 -17.20 -11.38 1.84
CA ALA A 90 -15.92 -10.68 1.75
C ALA A 90 -15.78 -9.58 2.84
N ASN A 91 -14.61 -9.56 3.47
CA ASN A 91 -14.27 -8.61 4.52
C ASN A 91 -12.79 -8.24 4.38
N LEU A 92 -12.50 -6.94 4.33
CA LEU A 92 -11.17 -6.47 4.00
C LEU A 92 -10.15 -6.82 5.08
N SER A 93 -10.55 -6.83 6.35
CA SER A 93 -9.69 -7.25 7.45
C SER A 93 -9.23 -8.70 7.32
N ASP A 94 -10.09 -9.57 6.77
CA ASP A 94 -9.77 -10.99 6.60
C ASP A 94 -8.81 -11.16 5.42
N LEU A 95 -8.97 -10.39 4.34
CA LEU A 95 -8.08 -10.40 3.17
C LEU A 95 -6.72 -9.73 3.44
N TRP A 96 -6.70 -8.69 4.26
CA TRP A 96 -5.49 -8.00 4.69
C TRP A 96 -5.01 -8.53 6.04
N SER A 97 -4.97 -9.85 6.12
CA SER A 97 -4.43 -10.60 7.25
C SER A 97 -3.36 -11.58 6.76
N MET A 98 -2.69 -12.20 7.73
CA MET A 98 -1.72 -13.26 7.49
C MET A 98 -2.29 -14.40 6.63
N ASP A 99 -3.55 -14.77 6.84
CA ASP A 99 -4.22 -15.86 6.12
C ASP A 99 -4.86 -15.38 4.81
N GLY A 100 -5.18 -14.08 4.70
CA GLY A 100 -5.79 -13.47 3.51
C GLY A 100 -4.80 -13.06 2.42
N GLY A 101 -3.50 -13.02 2.75
CA GLY A 101 -2.43 -12.85 1.77
C GLY A 101 -2.05 -11.41 1.45
N TYR A 102 -2.74 -10.39 1.99
CA TYR A 102 -2.44 -8.97 1.78
C TYR A 102 -2.34 -8.60 0.30
N GLU A 103 -3.47 -8.65 -0.39
CA GLU A 103 -3.49 -8.44 -1.84
C GLU A 103 -4.36 -7.25 -2.23
N SER A 104 -3.93 -6.59 -3.31
CA SER A 104 -4.68 -5.58 -4.02
C SER A 104 -4.39 -5.70 -5.51
N TYR A 105 -5.15 -5.00 -6.34
CA TYR A 105 -4.88 -4.88 -7.77
C TYR A 105 -4.42 -3.46 -8.10
N LEU A 106 -3.23 -3.37 -8.74
CA LEU A 106 -2.57 -2.13 -9.16
C LEU A 106 -2.51 -1.04 -8.08
N ALA A 107 -2.42 -1.44 -6.81
CA ALA A 107 -2.41 -0.55 -5.65
C ALA A 107 -3.60 0.42 -5.58
N ALA A 108 -4.76 0.05 -6.13
CA ALA A 108 -5.91 0.95 -6.24
C ALA A 108 -7.26 0.30 -5.89
N THR A 109 -7.45 -0.99 -6.18
CA THR A 109 -8.74 -1.69 -6.01
C THR A 109 -8.53 -3.08 -5.38
N VAL A 110 -9.63 -3.68 -4.91
CA VAL A 110 -9.63 -5.01 -4.29
C VAL A 110 -10.80 -5.85 -4.83
N ALA A 111 -10.52 -7.08 -5.23
CA ALA A 111 -11.52 -8.00 -5.74
C ALA A 111 -12.60 -8.29 -4.69
N GLY A 112 -13.85 -8.32 -5.12
CA GLY A 112 -15.00 -8.49 -4.22
C GLY A 112 -15.49 -7.21 -3.55
N PHE A 113 -14.88 -6.04 -3.77
CA PHE A 113 -15.31 -4.75 -3.21
C PHE A 113 -15.70 -3.78 -4.34
N PRO A 114 -16.97 -3.78 -4.78
CA PRO A 114 -17.43 -2.92 -5.86
C PRO A 114 -17.37 -1.45 -5.45
N ASN A 115 -16.94 -0.58 -6.37
CA ASN A 115 -16.80 0.86 -6.17
C ASN A 115 -15.88 1.23 -4.98
N PHE A 116 -15.06 0.29 -4.51
CA PHE A 116 -14.07 0.53 -3.46
C PHE A 116 -12.73 0.85 -4.09
N PHE A 117 -12.24 2.05 -3.80
CA PHE A 117 -10.93 2.53 -4.21
C PHE A 117 -10.13 2.88 -2.96
N VAL A 118 -8.84 2.59 -2.97
CA VAL A 118 -7.99 2.73 -1.79
C VAL A 118 -6.59 3.19 -2.14
N PHE A 119 -6.05 4.07 -1.32
CA PHE A 119 -4.67 4.55 -1.41
C PHE A 119 -3.75 3.73 -0.51
N ASN A 120 -2.55 3.46 -1.02
CA ASN A 120 -1.54 2.67 -0.33
C ASN A 120 -2.07 1.34 0.26
N PRO A 121 -2.83 0.51 -0.48
CA PRO A 121 -3.13 -0.86 -0.06
C PRO A 121 -1.85 -1.72 -0.12
N PRO A 122 -1.90 -3.02 0.22
CA PRO A 122 -0.80 -3.93 -0.04
C PRO A 122 -0.26 -3.84 -1.48
N ILE A 123 1.05 -4.00 -1.65
CA ILE A 123 1.77 -3.85 -2.93
C ILE A 123 1.62 -2.45 -3.55
N CYS A 124 2.04 -1.41 -2.83
CA CYS A 124 1.96 -0.01 -3.24
C CYS A 124 3.34 0.66 -3.47
N PRO A 125 3.40 1.72 -4.31
CA PRO A 125 4.64 2.41 -4.66
C PRO A 125 5.13 3.34 -3.53
N VAL A 126 5.69 2.75 -2.47
CA VAL A 126 6.23 3.47 -1.29
C VAL A 126 7.75 3.42 -1.18
N ASN A 127 8.43 2.99 -2.25
CA ASN A 127 9.89 2.95 -2.35
C ASN A 127 10.43 4.37 -2.55
N GLY A 128 10.58 5.10 -1.44
CA GLY A 128 10.96 6.51 -1.42
C GLY A 128 9.80 7.39 -0.95
N SER A 129 9.50 8.43 -1.71
CA SER A 129 8.32 9.27 -1.47
C SER A 129 7.04 8.53 -1.85
N ALA A 130 6.04 8.55 -0.99
CA ALA A 130 4.72 8.00 -1.30
C ALA A 130 3.86 8.94 -2.17
N TYR A 131 4.23 10.24 -2.24
CA TYR A 131 3.43 11.25 -2.94
C TYR A 131 3.20 10.96 -4.43
N PRO A 132 4.23 10.64 -5.24
CA PRO A 132 4.01 10.33 -6.66
C PRO A 132 3.13 9.10 -6.87
N GLY A 133 3.18 8.15 -5.93
CA GLY A 133 2.33 6.98 -5.90
C GLY A 133 0.87 7.37 -5.71
N ILE A 134 0.59 8.16 -4.66
CA ILE A 134 -0.74 8.68 -4.35
C ILE A 134 -1.31 9.49 -5.52
N GLU A 135 -0.51 10.39 -6.10
CA GLU A 135 -0.91 11.19 -7.25
C GLU A 135 -1.33 10.31 -8.42
N ARG A 136 -0.51 9.29 -8.75
CA ARG A 136 -0.82 8.39 -9.84
C ARG A 136 -2.01 7.48 -9.57
N THR A 137 -2.13 6.96 -8.36
CA THR A 137 -3.31 6.19 -7.95
C THR A 137 -4.57 7.06 -8.05
N SER A 138 -4.49 8.35 -7.72
CA SER A 138 -5.61 9.29 -7.84
C SER A 138 -6.05 9.44 -9.29
N ASP A 139 -5.09 9.68 -10.21
CA ASP A 139 -5.37 9.76 -11.65
C ASP A 139 -6.01 8.47 -12.20
N TYR A 140 -5.50 7.30 -11.81
CA TYR A 140 -6.09 6.02 -12.19
C TYR A 140 -7.54 5.87 -11.69
N ILE A 141 -7.79 6.19 -10.41
CA ILE A 141 -9.13 6.13 -9.81
C ILE A 141 -10.09 7.11 -10.51
N ILE A 142 -9.66 8.34 -10.80
CA ILE A 142 -10.47 9.35 -11.49
C ILE A 142 -10.90 8.83 -12.86
N ARG A 143 -10.00 8.23 -13.65
CA ARG A 143 -10.36 7.65 -14.95
C ARG A 143 -11.35 6.49 -14.83
N VAL A 144 -11.29 5.71 -13.75
CA VAL A 144 -12.29 4.66 -13.49
C VAL A 144 -13.64 5.25 -13.14
N ILE A 145 -13.67 6.25 -12.25
CA ILE A 145 -14.90 6.94 -11.81
C ILE A 145 -15.54 7.73 -12.96
N ASP A 146 -14.74 8.41 -13.79
CA ASP A 146 -15.20 9.16 -14.95
C ASP A 146 -16.00 8.26 -15.91
N ARG A 147 -15.48 7.06 -16.21
CA ARG A 147 -16.24 6.09 -16.99
C ARG A 147 -17.49 5.61 -16.25
N LEU A 148 -17.39 5.35 -14.95
CA LEU A 148 -18.53 4.91 -14.15
C LEU A 148 -19.70 5.90 -14.27
N GLN A 149 -19.40 7.20 -14.19
CA GLN A 149 -20.38 8.27 -14.31
C GLN A 149 -20.88 8.45 -15.75
N LYS A 150 -19.97 8.49 -16.74
CA LYS A 150 -20.34 8.70 -18.14
C LYS A 150 -21.18 7.55 -18.69
N ASP A 151 -20.73 6.30 -18.53
CA ASP A 151 -21.37 5.11 -19.09
C ASP A 151 -22.57 4.60 -18.26
N ARG A 152 -23.00 5.36 -17.25
CA ARG A 152 -24.11 4.98 -16.34
C ARG A 152 -23.91 3.59 -15.73
N LEU A 153 -22.70 3.32 -15.24
CA LEU A 153 -22.38 2.10 -14.52
C LEU A 153 -22.84 2.23 -13.07
N ARG A 154 -23.58 1.23 -12.60
CA ARG A 154 -23.93 1.09 -11.17
C ARG A 154 -22.75 0.59 -10.36
N SER A 155 -21.93 -0.31 -10.92
CA SER A 155 -20.74 -0.78 -10.22
C SER A 155 -19.60 -1.21 -11.12
N VAL A 156 -18.38 -0.97 -10.64
CA VAL A 156 -17.14 -1.50 -11.19
C VAL A 156 -16.43 -2.28 -10.09
N CYS A 157 -16.01 -3.51 -10.38
CA CYS A 157 -15.27 -4.35 -9.44
C CYS A 157 -14.20 -5.13 -10.20
N ILE A 158 -12.97 -5.16 -9.68
CA ILE A 158 -11.94 -6.00 -10.26
C ILE A 158 -12.30 -7.49 -10.12
N LYS A 159 -12.01 -8.28 -11.14
CA LYS A 159 -12.19 -9.73 -11.13
C LYS A 159 -11.15 -10.37 -10.20
N GLN A 160 -11.55 -11.43 -9.49
CA GLN A 160 -10.62 -12.20 -8.65
C GLN A 160 -9.44 -12.75 -9.47
N SER A 161 -9.72 -13.30 -10.66
CA SER A 161 -8.68 -13.84 -11.54
C SER A 161 -7.62 -12.81 -11.95
N ALA A 162 -8.01 -11.55 -12.14
CA ALA A 162 -7.10 -10.46 -12.48
C ALA A 162 -6.23 -10.06 -11.28
N GLN A 163 -6.83 -9.94 -10.08
CA GLN A 163 -6.08 -9.71 -8.85
C GLN A 163 -5.08 -10.85 -8.59
N ASP A 164 -5.51 -12.10 -8.71
CA ASP A 164 -4.64 -13.26 -8.48
C ASP A 164 -3.50 -13.32 -9.50
N ALA A 165 -3.78 -13.03 -10.78
CA ALA A 165 -2.76 -13.00 -11.82
C ALA A 165 -1.72 -11.90 -11.56
N PHE A 166 -2.18 -10.70 -11.20
CA PHE A 166 -1.31 -9.60 -10.81
C PHE A 166 -0.45 -9.98 -9.60
N ASN A 167 -1.03 -10.53 -8.54
CA ASN A 167 -0.29 -10.89 -7.33
C ASN A 167 0.68 -12.05 -7.56
N ARG A 168 0.34 -13.04 -8.40
CA ARG A 168 1.32 -14.07 -8.83
C ARG A 168 2.52 -13.46 -9.54
N TRP A 169 2.29 -12.50 -10.45
CA TRP A 169 3.38 -11.79 -11.12
C TRP A 169 4.21 -10.95 -10.13
N VAL A 170 3.57 -10.24 -9.20
CA VAL A 170 4.26 -9.48 -8.15
C VAL A 170 5.19 -10.41 -7.37
N GLN A 171 4.67 -11.50 -6.85
CA GLN A 171 5.44 -12.42 -6.01
C GLN A 171 6.50 -13.20 -6.80
N SER A 172 6.35 -13.38 -8.12
CA SER A 172 7.41 -13.98 -8.94
C SER A 172 8.62 -13.06 -9.12
N ARG A 173 8.49 -11.75 -8.86
CA ARG A 173 9.60 -10.78 -8.94
C ARG A 173 10.29 -10.54 -7.61
N MET A 174 9.59 -10.74 -6.49
CA MET A 174 10.11 -10.46 -5.16
C MET A 174 11.42 -11.17 -4.80
N PRO A 175 11.69 -12.44 -5.20
CA PRO A 175 12.95 -13.12 -4.86
C PRO A 175 14.22 -12.41 -5.36
N GLU A 176 14.11 -11.62 -6.42
CA GLU A 176 15.23 -10.86 -7.00
C GLU A 176 15.43 -9.50 -6.30
N MET A 177 14.54 -9.13 -5.38
CA MET A 177 14.51 -7.82 -4.74
C MET A 177 15.10 -7.87 -3.33
N VAL A 178 15.73 -6.78 -2.91
CA VAL A 178 16.39 -6.67 -1.59
C VAL A 178 15.42 -6.90 -0.42
N TRP A 179 14.12 -6.66 -0.62
CA TRP A 179 13.11 -6.84 0.42
C TRP A 179 12.89 -8.31 0.82
N ALA A 180 13.21 -9.26 -0.07
CA ALA A 180 13.09 -10.69 0.17
C ALA A 180 14.21 -11.26 1.05
N GLU A 181 15.26 -10.49 1.34
CA GLU A 181 16.33 -10.91 2.24
C GLU A 181 15.84 -11.18 3.68
N PRO A 182 16.58 -11.94 4.51
CA PRO A 182 16.14 -12.35 5.84
C PRO A 182 16.09 -11.23 6.90
N CYS A 183 15.95 -9.95 6.52
CA CYS A 183 15.76 -8.89 7.51
C CYS A 183 14.34 -8.91 8.12
N SER A 184 14.23 -8.68 9.43
CA SER A 184 12.93 -8.37 10.05
C SER A 184 12.44 -7.02 9.50
N SER A 185 11.28 -6.97 8.84
CA SER A 185 10.75 -5.76 8.20
C SER A 185 9.23 -5.85 8.11
N TRP A 186 8.55 -4.73 8.36
CA TRP A 186 7.09 -4.60 8.19
C TRP A 186 6.65 -4.75 6.72
N TYR A 187 7.61 -4.78 5.77
CA TYR A 187 7.35 -5.13 4.38
C TYR A 187 6.89 -6.58 4.16
N LYS A 188 7.01 -7.44 5.17
CA LYS A 188 6.77 -8.88 5.05
C LYS A 188 5.78 -9.41 6.07
N SER A 189 5.03 -10.41 5.64
CA SER A 189 4.25 -11.31 6.50
C SER A 189 4.53 -12.74 6.05
N ASN A 190 4.95 -13.61 6.97
CA ASN A 190 5.30 -15.01 6.68
C ASN A 190 6.21 -15.20 5.44
N LYS A 191 7.28 -14.41 5.35
CA LYS A 191 8.24 -14.37 4.21
C LYS A 191 7.68 -13.81 2.89
N LYS A 192 6.36 -13.65 2.74
CA LYS A 192 5.75 -12.94 1.59
C LYS A 192 6.04 -11.45 1.71
N VAL A 193 6.49 -10.81 0.64
CA VAL A 193 6.65 -9.36 0.58
C VAL A 193 5.30 -8.75 0.20
N ILE A 194 4.73 -7.94 1.08
CA ILE A 194 3.33 -7.48 1.02
C ILE A 194 3.17 -5.96 0.89
N VAL A 195 4.25 -5.19 1.00
CA VAL A 195 4.20 -3.72 0.97
C VAL A 195 4.69 -3.13 -0.35
N PRO A 196 5.97 -3.23 -0.71
CA PRO A 196 6.50 -2.44 -1.82
C PRO A 196 5.99 -2.95 -3.17
N TRP A 197 5.70 -2.02 -4.06
CA TRP A 197 5.50 -2.30 -5.48
C TRP A 197 6.78 -2.90 -6.10
N PRO A 198 6.68 -3.95 -6.94
CA PRO A 198 7.82 -4.64 -7.54
C PRO A 198 8.41 -3.87 -8.73
N GLY A 199 8.80 -2.61 -8.54
CA GLY A 199 9.36 -1.77 -9.60
C GLY A 199 9.63 -0.33 -9.16
N THR A 200 10.10 0.49 -10.10
CA THR A 200 10.26 1.93 -9.88
C THR A 200 8.91 2.65 -9.88
N ILE A 201 8.89 3.89 -9.40
CA ILE A 201 7.70 4.72 -9.52
C ILE A 201 7.28 4.92 -10.99
N LEU A 202 8.23 5.08 -11.91
CA LEU A 202 7.95 5.20 -13.34
C LEU A 202 7.34 3.91 -13.91
N HIS A 203 7.76 2.74 -13.42
CA HIS A 203 7.10 1.48 -13.76
C HIS A 203 5.65 1.47 -13.26
N TYR A 204 5.37 1.98 -12.06
CA TYR A 204 3.99 2.09 -11.57
C TYR A 204 3.14 3.01 -12.46
N TYR A 205 3.70 4.14 -12.90
CA TYR A 205 3.05 5.04 -13.87
C TYR A 205 2.72 4.30 -15.17
N ALA A 206 3.69 3.64 -15.79
CA ALA A 206 3.48 2.89 -17.02
C ALA A 206 2.45 1.75 -16.85
N ALA A 207 2.52 1.00 -15.75
CA ALA A 207 1.61 -0.12 -15.48
C ALA A 207 0.15 0.33 -15.29
N THR A 208 -0.06 1.57 -14.81
CA THR A 208 -1.36 2.19 -14.58
C THR A 208 -1.77 3.20 -15.66
N GLU A 209 -1.01 3.32 -16.75
CA GLU A 209 -1.34 4.22 -17.87
C GLU A 209 -2.63 3.81 -18.56
N ILE A 210 -2.87 2.51 -18.68
CA ILE A 210 -4.09 2.00 -19.30
C ILE A 210 -4.95 1.34 -18.23
N VAL A 211 -6.23 1.72 -18.18
CA VAL A 211 -7.24 0.96 -17.44
C VAL A 211 -7.59 -0.27 -18.26
N ARG A 212 -7.16 -1.45 -17.77
CA ARG A 212 -7.47 -2.76 -18.36
C ARG A 212 -8.91 -3.14 -18.06
N TRP A 213 -9.85 -2.61 -18.83
CA TRP A 213 -11.28 -2.82 -18.60
C TRP A 213 -11.71 -4.29 -18.66
N GLU A 214 -10.96 -5.13 -19.38
CA GLU A 214 -11.10 -6.58 -19.42
C GLU A 214 -10.92 -7.25 -18.05
N ASP A 215 -10.19 -6.62 -17.13
CA ASP A 215 -9.97 -7.12 -15.77
C ASP A 215 -11.13 -6.79 -14.82
N TYR A 216 -12.08 -5.96 -15.25
CA TYR A 216 -13.21 -5.51 -14.43
C TYR A 216 -14.52 -6.22 -14.80
N ASP A 217 -15.32 -6.49 -13.77
CA ASP A 217 -16.76 -6.71 -13.90
C ASP A 217 -17.47 -5.36 -13.88
N LEU A 218 -18.07 -5.00 -15.02
CA LEU A 218 -18.86 -3.78 -15.18
C LEU A 218 -20.35 -4.13 -15.06
N LYS A 219 -21.07 -3.40 -14.21
CA LYS A 219 -22.53 -3.49 -14.08
C LYS A 219 -23.15 -2.15 -14.43
N PHE A 220 -23.99 -2.14 -15.46
CA PHE A 220 -24.78 -0.99 -15.85
C PHE A 220 -25.94 -0.81 -14.87
N ASP A 221 -26.44 0.41 -14.76
CA ASP A 221 -27.66 0.70 -13.99
C ASP A 221 -28.88 0.00 -14.61
N GLU A 222 -28.96 0.07 -15.94
CA GLU A 222 -29.89 -0.70 -16.76
C GLU A 222 -29.11 -1.42 -17.88
N ASP A 223 -29.15 -2.75 -17.90
CA ASP A 223 -28.33 -3.57 -18.83
C ASP A 223 -28.67 -3.30 -20.32
N ASN A 224 -29.90 -2.89 -20.63
CA ASN A 224 -30.34 -2.51 -21.98
C ASN A 224 -29.98 -1.07 -22.37
N GLN A 225 -29.42 -0.26 -21.46
CA GLN A 225 -29.07 1.15 -21.68
C GLN A 225 -27.55 1.40 -21.75
N LYS A 226 -26.75 0.39 -22.13
CA LYS A 226 -25.29 0.50 -22.24
C LYS A 226 -24.79 1.72 -23.02
N PHE A 227 -25.53 2.17 -24.03
CA PHE A 227 -25.19 3.32 -24.88
C PHE A 227 -25.96 4.59 -24.52
N ALA A 228 -26.68 4.62 -23.40
CA ALA A 228 -27.46 5.79 -23.00
C ALA A 228 -26.57 7.02 -22.73
N SER A 229 -25.28 6.82 -22.47
CA SER A 229 -24.30 7.90 -22.34
C SER A 229 -24.12 8.71 -23.62
N PHE A 230 -24.50 8.16 -24.78
CA PHE A 230 -24.43 8.87 -26.07
C PHE A 230 -25.61 9.84 -26.26
N GLY A 231 -26.56 9.86 -25.32
CA GLY A 231 -27.72 10.72 -25.36
C GLY A 231 -28.54 10.53 -26.63
N ASN A 232 -28.92 11.64 -27.25
CA ASN A 232 -29.68 11.68 -28.51
C ASN A 232 -28.78 11.82 -29.75
N GLY A 233 -27.47 11.61 -29.62
CA GLY A 233 -26.51 11.75 -30.72
C GLY A 233 -26.13 13.20 -31.05
N ILE A 234 -26.41 14.15 -30.15
CA ILE A 234 -25.99 15.56 -30.24
C ILE A 234 -25.02 15.85 -29.10
N THR A 235 -23.85 16.39 -29.42
CA THR A 235 -22.89 16.89 -28.43
C THR A 235 -23.32 18.26 -27.92
N GLU A 236 -22.97 18.62 -26.68
CA GLU A 236 -23.23 19.96 -26.13
C GLU A 236 -22.64 21.09 -26.99
N GLU A 237 -21.45 20.88 -27.57
CA GLU A 237 -20.78 21.82 -28.48
C GLU A 237 -21.25 21.70 -29.94
N GLY A 238 -22.17 20.78 -30.23
CA GLY A 238 -22.64 20.49 -31.57
C GLY A 238 -23.68 21.50 -32.06
N PHE A 239 -23.73 21.73 -33.38
CA PHE A 239 -24.87 22.39 -34.00
C PHE A 239 -26.14 21.62 -33.62
N THR A 240 -27.06 22.30 -32.94
CA THR A 240 -28.42 21.84 -32.65
C THR A 240 -29.33 22.42 -33.73
N PRO A 241 -29.43 21.79 -34.92
CA PRO A 241 -30.47 22.23 -35.86
C PRO A 241 -31.82 22.10 -35.16
N ASP A 242 -32.74 23.03 -35.44
CA ASP A 242 -34.11 23.01 -34.92
C ASP A 242 -34.81 21.65 -35.17
N SER A 243 -34.35 20.92 -36.20
CA SER A 243 -34.71 19.54 -36.45
C SER A 243 -33.52 18.74 -36.96
N ILE A 244 -33.24 17.58 -36.36
CA ILE A 244 -32.30 16.59 -36.87
C ILE A 244 -33.04 15.62 -37.80
N PRO A 245 -32.71 15.55 -39.10
CA PRO A 245 -33.53 14.84 -40.10
C PRO A 245 -33.74 13.34 -39.84
N TRP A 246 -32.89 12.71 -39.03
CA TRP A 246 -32.97 11.29 -38.67
C TRP A 246 -33.48 11.03 -37.25
N LEU A 247 -33.82 12.07 -36.47
CA LEU A 247 -34.48 11.93 -35.17
C LEU A 247 -35.97 12.25 -35.31
N ARG A 248 -36.82 11.38 -34.75
CA ARG A 248 -38.25 11.67 -34.59
C ARG A 248 -38.48 12.37 -33.27
N TYR A 249 -39.12 13.52 -33.32
CA TYR A 249 -39.61 14.23 -32.14
C TYR A 249 -41.08 13.80 -31.95
N ASN A 250 -41.40 13.21 -30.80
CA ASN A 250 -42.78 12.87 -30.42
C ASN A 250 -43.41 14.03 -29.65
#